data_AF-A0A1H2B220-F1
#
_entry.id   AF-A0A1H2B220-F1
#
_cell.length_a   1.000
_cell.length_b   1.000
_cell.length_c   1.000
_cell.angle_alpha   90.00
_cell.angle_beta   90.00
_cell.angle_gamma   90.00
#
_symmetry.space_group_name_H-M   'P 1'
#
loop_
_entity.id
_entity.type
_entity.pdbx_description
1 polymer ?
#
loop_
_entity_poly.entity_id
_entity_poly.type
_entity_poly.pdbx_seq_one_letter_code
_entity_poly.pdbx_strand_id
1 'polypeptide(L)'
;MSDYSKLKALAEAATPGKWDYEQDCLFFYVDGYTKHLMELCEGGDVDGIQQIENAKFIAAANPAAVLALIAESEEYKAVAEQPASLNAVPATEYAVLKRQFFALRNYALCKDKLSGYYSRELEKMRGVDRSQSAVEIDAERDINEQLTNDLLSVETERDDLKAEIAGLKTGYEAYEAQNAVLRGEVEALRKDAERYRWIRVKQTFIWLIQDWFPKENSLTDVDAEIDTAMGKGERS
;
A
#
# COMPACT_ATOMS: atom_id res chain seq x y z
N MET A 1 26.88 -0.32 24.45
CA MET A 1 27.48 0.42 25.57
C MET A 1 27.72 1.83 25.06
N SER A 2 26.99 2.83 25.59
CA SER A 2 27.04 4.18 25.03
C SER A 2 28.39 4.84 25.35
N ASP A 3 29.04 5.39 24.33
CA ASP A 3 30.27 6.18 24.46
C ASP A 3 29.89 7.62 24.83
N TYR A 4 30.16 8.01 26.08
CA TYR A 4 29.87 9.35 26.60
C TYR A 4 31.09 10.29 26.53
N SER A 5 32.20 9.87 25.92
CA SER A 5 33.48 10.62 25.96
C SER A 5 33.33 12.04 25.41
N LYS A 6 32.59 12.18 24.32
CA LYS A 6 32.32 13.50 23.70
C LYS A 6 31.45 14.38 24.60
N LEU A 7 30.42 13.80 25.23
CA LEU A 7 29.52 14.54 26.12
C LEU A 7 30.24 15.00 27.39
N LYS A 8 31.08 14.13 27.96
CA LYS A 8 31.93 14.45 29.12
C LYS A 8 32.85 15.64 28.82
N ALA A 9 33.56 15.60 27.70
CA ALA A 9 34.47 16.67 27.29
C ALA A 9 33.73 18.01 27.09
N LEU A 10 32.54 17.99 26.50
CA LEU A 10 31.72 19.20 26.33
C LEU A 10 31.21 19.75 27.67
N ALA A 11 30.81 18.88 28.60
CA ALA A 11 30.38 19.29 29.93
C ALA A 11 31.54 19.85 30.76
N GLU A 12 32.73 19.27 30.70
CA GLU A 12 33.93 19.80 31.37
C GLU A 12 34.35 21.19 30.83
N ALA A 13 34.13 21.45 29.53
CA ALA A 13 34.46 22.73 28.90
C ALA A 13 33.39 23.82 29.09
N ALA A 14 32.16 23.44 29.43
CA ALA A 14 31.05 24.37 29.59
C ALA A 14 31.14 25.13 30.93
N THR A 15 30.35 26.21 31.06
CA THR A 15 30.33 27.02 32.28
C THR A 15 29.98 26.15 33.51
N PRO A 16 30.86 26.08 34.51
CA PRO A 16 30.66 25.19 35.65
C PRO A 16 29.58 25.72 36.60
N GLY A 17 29.06 24.82 37.42
CA GLY A 17 28.11 25.15 38.49
C GLY A 17 26.64 25.00 38.09
N LYS A 18 25.76 25.40 39.01
CA LYS A 18 24.31 25.31 38.81
C LYS A 18 23.85 26.41 37.86
N TRP A 19 23.13 26.00 36.83
CA TRP A 19 22.43 26.93 35.95
C TRP A 19 20.97 27.04 36.40
N ASP A 20 20.40 28.23 36.25
CA ASP A 20 19.00 28.53 36.50
C ASP A 20 18.41 29.23 35.27
N TYR A 21 17.08 29.38 35.25
CA TYR A 21 16.34 30.03 34.17
C TYR A 21 15.36 31.05 34.74
N GLU A 22 15.12 32.13 34.01
CA GLU A 22 14.09 33.14 34.33
C GLU A 22 13.58 33.73 33.02
N GLN A 23 12.25 33.71 32.85
CA GLN A 23 11.55 34.11 31.62
C GLN A 23 12.17 33.42 30.40
N ASP A 24 13.07 34.12 29.71
CA ASP A 24 13.68 33.73 28.45
C ASP A 24 15.20 33.59 28.54
N CYS A 25 15.80 33.59 29.73
CA CYS A 25 17.25 33.56 29.89
C CYS A 25 17.72 32.36 30.71
N LEU A 26 18.76 31.70 30.21
CA LEU A 26 19.60 30.81 31.01
C LEU A 26 20.73 31.61 31.65
N PHE A 27 20.96 31.40 32.93
CA PHE A 27 21.99 32.14 33.66
C PHE A 27 22.61 31.28 34.77
N PHE A 28 23.67 31.80 35.37
CA PHE A 28 24.27 31.26 36.57
C PHE A 28 24.65 32.38 37.53
N TYR A 29 24.73 32.04 38.81
CA TYR A 29 25.17 32.98 39.85
C TYR A 29 26.65 32.79 40.13
N VAL A 30 27.41 33.89 40.07
CA VAL A 30 28.81 33.90 40.49
C VAL A 30 29.15 35.23 41.16
N ASP A 31 29.83 35.17 42.30
CA ASP A 31 30.26 36.35 43.06
C ASP A 31 29.14 37.36 43.40
N GLY A 32 27.92 36.87 43.61
CA GLY A 32 26.76 37.71 43.92
C GLY A 32 26.11 38.39 42.70
N TYR A 33 26.55 38.05 41.49
CA TYR A 33 25.99 38.57 40.24
C TYR A 33 25.37 37.46 39.39
N THR A 34 24.27 37.80 38.71
CA THR A 34 23.68 36.99 37.65
C THR A 34 24.47 37.18 36.36
N LYS A 35 24.98 36.10 35.79
CA LYS A 35 25.61 36.10 34.46
C LYS A 35 24.75 35.30 33.49
N HIS A 36 24.30 35.96 32.44
CA HIS A 36 23.50 35.33 31.39
C HIS A 36 24.38 34.49 30.46
N LEU A 37 23.93 33.28 30.16
CA LEU A 37 24.58 32.33 29.25
C LEU A 37 23.96 32.43 27.85
N MET A 38 22.64 32.50 27.80
CA MET A 38 21.86 32.48 26.56
C MET A 38 20.53 33.17 26.80
N GLU A 39 20.14 34.01 25.84
CA GLU A 39 18.79 34.56 25.72
C GLU A 39 18.05 33.74 24.65
N LEU A 40 16.86 33.29 25.01
CA LEU A 40 15.97 32.50 24.16
C LEU A 40 15.02 33.49 23.50
N CYS A 41 15.18 33.73 22.20
CA CYS A 41 14.18 34.49 21.47
C CYS A 41 13.00 33.57 21.12
N GLU A 42 11.77 34.07 21.34
CA GLU A 42 10.54 33.40 20.88
C GLU A 42 10.59 33.28 19.35
N GLY A 43 10.87 32.07 18.86
CA GLY A 43 10.79 31.74 17.45
C GLY A 43 9.34 31.44 17.06
N GLY A 44 8.94 31.72 15.82
CA GLY A 44 7.57 31.43 15.36
C GLY A 44 7.21 29.93 15.30
N ASP A 45 8.20 29.05 15.46
CA ASP A 45 8.06 27.59 15.31
C ASP A 45 7.82 26.84 16.63
N VAL A 46 7.94 27.51 17.78
CA VAL A 46 7.70 26.93 19.12
C VAL A 46 6.90 27.92 19.94
N ASP A 47 5.80 27.49 20.55
CA ASP A 47 5.02 28.38 21.41
C ASP A 47 5.79 28.77 22.70
N GLY A 48 5.41 29.89 23.29
CA GLY A 48 6.07 30.41 24.50
C GLY A 48 6.03 29.46 25.71
N ILE A 49 5.12 28.48 25.76
CA ILE A 49 5.10 27.47 26.83
C ILE A 49 6.23 26.45 26.61
N GLN A 50 6.36 25.92 25.39
CA GLN A 50 7.39 24.95 25.05
C GLN A 50 8.80 25.54 25.17
N GLN A 51 8.96 26.83 24.87
CA GLN A 51 10.22 27.55 25.07
C GLN A 51 10.66 27.57 26.55
N ILE A 52 9.74 27.86 27.47
CA ILE A 52 10.01 27.85 28.91
C ILE A 52 10.36 26.43 29.39
N GLU A 53 9.67 25.40 28.91
CA GLU A 53 9.97 24.00 29.25
C GLU A 53 11.35 23.56 28.72
N ASN A 54 11.75 24.02 27.54
CA ASN A 54 13.09 23.76 27.00
C ASN A 54 14.17 24.43 27.87
N ALA A 55 13.95 25.68 28.30
CA ALA A 55 14.86 26.39 29.20
C ALA A 55 15.04 25.65 30.54
N LYS A 56 13.92 25.22 31.14
CA LYS A 56 13.91 24.40 32.37
C LYS A 56 14.73 23.14 32.21
N PHE A 57 14.53 22.42 31.11
CA PHE A 57 15.27 21.18 30.84
C PHE A 57 16.76 21.45 30.71
N ILE A 58 17.18 22.45 29.94
CA ILE A 58 18.60 22.78 29.74
C ILE A 58 19.26 23.21 31.06
N ALA A 59 18.58 24.04 31.86
CA ALA A 59 19.07 24.46 33.18
C ALA A 59 19.26 23.28 34.14
N ALA A 60 18.34 22.31 34.11
CA ALA A 60 18.44 21.09 34.90
C ALA A 60 19.54 20.14 34.37
N ALA A 61 19.66 20.02 33.04
CA ALA A 61 20.68 19.23 32.35
C ALA A 61 22.01 20.00 32.19
N ASN A 62 22.34 20.85 33.15
CA ASN A 62 23.56 21.63 33.16
C ASN A 62 24.82 20.73 33.24
N PRO A 63 26.01 21.28 32.96
CA PRO A 63 27.24 20.49 32.94
C PRO A 63 27.54 19.76 34.25
N ALA A 64 27.21 20.36 35.40
CA ALA A 64 27.42 19.72 36.70
C ALA A 64 26.54 18.47 36.87
N ALA A 65 25.26 18.53 36.47
CA ALA A 65 24.35 17.40 36.50
C ALA A 65 24.80 16.29 35.55
N VAL A 66 25.20 16.64 34.32
CA VAL A 66 25.69 15.68 33.32
C VAL A 66 26.95 14.95 33.81
N LEU A 67 27.92 15.67 34.38
CA LEU A 67 29.13 15.05 34.91
C LEU A 67 28.85 14.13 36.11
N ALA A 68 27.92 14.52 37.00
CA ALA A 68 27.50 13.68 38.11
C ALA A 68 26.87 12.36 37.62
N LEU A 69 25.98 12.42 36.63
CA LEU A 69 25.34 11.23 36.05
C LEU A 69 26.35 10.31 35.32
N ILE A 70 27.34 10.89 34.63
CA ILE A 70 28.41 10.12 34.00
C ILE A 70 29.27 9.43 35.06
N ALA A 71 29.64 10.13 36.13
CA ALA A 71 30.41 9.55 37.23
C ALA A 71 29.66 8.40 37.93
N GLU A 72 28.37 8.58 38.20
CA GLU A 72 27.51 7.53 38.76
C GLU A 72 27.42 6.31 37.82
N SER A 73 27.30 6.54 36.51
CA SER A 73 27.28 5.47 35.51
C SER A 73 28.62 4.70 35.42
N GLU A 74 29.75 5.42 35.55
CA GLU A 74 31.09 4.84 35.60
C GLU A 74 31.29 4.01 36.89
N GLU A 75 30.80 4.49 38.03
CA GLU A 75 30.81 3.76 39.31
C GLU A 75 29.98 2.48 39.24
N TYR A 76 28.75 2.55 38.69
CA TYR A 76 27.92 1.36 38.52
C TYR A 76 28.56 0.29 37.63
N LYS A 77 29.25 0.70 36.55
CA LYS A 77 30.03 -0.24 35.73
C LYS A 77 31.17 -0.88 36.51
N ALA A 78 31.95 -0.09 37.25
CA ALA A 78 33.05 -0.61 38.05
C ALA A 78 32.58 -1.63 39.09
N VAL A 79 31.43 -1.38 39.73
CA VAL A 79 30.79 -2.32 40.67
C VAL A 79 30.29 -3.59 39.97
N ALA A 80 29.71 -3.47 38.77
CA ALA A 80 29.23 -4.62 37.99
C ALA A 80 30.36 -5.50 37.44
N GLU A 81 31.49 -4.90 37.06
CA GLU A 81 32.67 -5.59 36.52
C GLU A 81 33.54 -6.25 37.60
N GLN A 82 33.38 -5.88 38.88
CA GLN A 82 34.06 -6.50 40.02
C GLN A 82 33.10 -7.24 40.98
N PRO A 83 32.45 -8.35 40.57
CA PRO A 83 31.64 -9.16 41.49
C PRO A 83 32.47 -9.86 42.59
N ALA A 84 33.81 -9.92 42.44
CA ALA A 84 34.72 -10.63 43.33
C ALA A 84 35.06 -9.90 44.64
N SER A 85 34.77 -8.59 44.75
CA SER A 85 34.99 -7.79 45.97
C SER A 85 33.92 -8.01 47.05
N LEU A 86 32.83 -8.71 46.71
CA LEU A 86 31.79 -9.16 47.65
C LEU A 86 32.09 -10.55 48.24
N ASN A 87 33.32 -11.04 48.17
CA ASN A 87 33.72 -12.21 48.93
C ASN A 87 33.79 -11.82 50.41
N ALA A 88 32.90 -12.40 51.23
CA ALA A 88 32.92 -12.23 52.67
C ALA A 88 34.26 -12.69 53.23
N VAL A 89 35.17 -11.74 53.49
CA VAL A 89 36.37 -12.01 54.28
C VAL A 89 35.92 -12.25 55.73
N PRO A 90 36.45 -13.25 56.45
CA PRO A 90 36.10 -13.46 57.85
C PRO A 90 36.34 -12.18 58.66
N ALA A 91 35.27 -11.52 59.07
CA ALA A 91 35.36 -10.29 59.85
C ALA A 91 35.77 -10.65 61.28
N THR A 92 36.92 -10.14 61.73
CA THR A 92 37.40 -10.28 63.11
C THR A 92 36.64 -9.39 64.10
N GLU A 93 35.92 -8.38 63.59
CA GLU A 93 35.13 -7.43 64.38
C GLU A 93 33.66 -7.36 63.93
N TYR A 94 32.75 -7.31 64.90
CA TYR A 94 31.30 -7.30 64.68
C TYR A 94 30.82 -6.11 63.82
N ALA A 95 31.48 -4.95 63.93
CA ALA A 95 31.12 -3.75 63.16
C ALA A 95 31.35 -3.96 61.65
N VAL A 96 32.43 -4.65 61.28
CA VAL A 96 32.77 -4.98 59.88
C VAL A 96 31.79 -6.01 59.33
N LEU A 97 31.47 -7.05 60.11
CA LEU A 97 30.48 -8.07 59.73
C LEU A 97 29.10 -7.45 59.46
N LYS A 98 28.66 -6.57 60.36
CA LYS A 98 27.38 -5.86 60.22
C LYS A 98 27.35 -5.01 58.95
N ARG A 99 28.43 -4.30 58.64
CA ARG A 99 28.54 -3.44 57.44
C ARG A 99 28.51 -4.27 56.14
N GLN A 100 29.24 -5.39 56.10
CA GLN A 100 29.22 -6.33 54.99
C GLN A 100 27.83 -6.95 54.77
N PHE A 101 27.15 -7.34 55.85
CA PHE A 101 25.79 -7.89 55.78
C PHE A 101 24.78 -6.89 55.18
N PHE A 102 24.82 -5.63 55.62
CA PHE A 102 23.92 -4.61 55.05
C PHE A 102 24.22 -4.30 53.59
N ALA A 103 25.49 -4.26 53.19
CA ALA A 103 25.87 -4.08 51.79
C ALA A 103 25.36 -5.23 50.90
N LEU A 104 25.57 -6.48 51.34
CA LEU A 104 25.07 -7.67 50.64
C LEU A 104 23.54 -7.71 50.57
N ARG A 105 22.86 -7.38 51.68
CA ARG A 105 21.40 -7.30 51.72
C ARG A 105 20.85 -6.25 50.76
N ASN A 106 21.45 -5.06 50.74
CA ASN A 106 21.02 -3.98 49.84
C ASN A 106 21.31 -4.33 48.39
N TYR A 107 22.44 -4.96 48.09
CA TYR A 107 22.77 -5.47 46.75
C TYR A 107 21.76 -6.54 46.29
N ALA A 108 21.42 -7.50 47.15
CA ALA A 108 20.42 -8.52 46.84
C ALA A 108 19.03 -7.93 46.59
N LEU A 109 18.60 -6.96 47.41
CA LEU A 109 17.33 -6.24 47.21
C LEU A 109 17.32 -5.42 45.93
N CYS A 110 18.44 -4.79 45.58
CA CYS A 110 18.57 -4.02 44.34
C CYS A 110 18.50 -4.94 43.12
N LYS A 111 19.20 -6.09 43.16
CA LYS A 111 19.18 -7.10 42.10
C LYS A 111 17.78 -7.67 41.86
N ASP A 112 17.02 -7.93 42.94
CA ASP A 112 15.65 -8.45 42.84
C ASP A 112 14.68 -7.42 42.24
N LYS A 113 14.78 -6.15 42.67
CA LYS A 113 14.01 -5.05 42.05
C LYS A 113 14.35 -4.85 40.58
N LEU A 114 15.63 -4.91 40.23
CA LEU A 114 16.10 -4.74 38.87
C LEU A 114 15.64 -5.90 37.96
N SER A 115 15.70 -7.14 38.48
CA SER A 115 15.16 -8.34 37.82
C SER A 115 13.65 -8.23 37.58
N GLY A 116 12.90 -7.77 38.58
CA GLY A 116 11.45 -7.57 38.48
C GLY A 116 11.06 -6.41 37.55
N TYR A 117 11.92 -5.42 37.37
CA TYR A 117 11.75 -4.35 36.38
C TYR A 117 11.97 -4.90 34.96
N TYR A 118 13.09 -5.56 34.70
CA TYR A 118 13.39 -6.12 33.38
C TYR A 118 12.40 -7.19 32.94
N SER A 119 11.94 -8.05 33.86
CA SER A 119 10.90 -9.05 33.55
C SER A 119 9.59 -8.40 33.09
N ARG A 120 9.12 -7.37 33.81
CA ARG A 120 7.90 -6.62 33.43
C ARG A 120 8.05 -5.90 32.09
N GLU A 121 9.22 -5.32 31.84
CA GLU A 121 9.46 -4.61 30.59
C GLU A 121 9.55 -5.59 29.40
N LEU A 122 10.17 -6.75 29.57
CA LEU A 122 10.18 -7.82 28.58
C LEU A 122 8.76 -8.37 28.31
N GLU A 123 7.92 -8.49 29.32
CA GLU A 123 6.51 -8.90 29.14
C GLU A 123 5.71 -7.87 28.36
N LYS A 124 5.89 -6.56 28.62
CA LYS A 124 5.26 -5.50 27.82
C LYS A 124 5.71 -5.57 26.37
N MET A 125 7.01 -5.67 26.12
CA MET A 125 7.57 -5.77 24.76
C MET A 125 7.01 -6.99 24.02
N ARG A 126 6.97 -8.16 24.67
CA ARG A 126 6.36 -9.38 24.10
C ARG A 126 4.86 -9.24 23.87
N GLY A 127 4.15 -8.52 24.75
CA GLY A 127 2.72 -8.24 24.59
C GLY A 127 2.44 -7.33 23.40
N VAL A 128 3.23 -6.26 23.25
CA VAL A 128 3.15 -5.34 22.11
C VAL A 128 3.46 -6.06 20.80
N ASP A 129 4.54 -6.82 20.73
CA ASP A 129 4.94 -7.59 19.54
C ASP A 129 3.86 -8.61 19.12
N ARG A 130 3.28 -9.36 20.08
CA ARG A 130 2.15 -10.26 19.80
C ARG A 130 0.90 -9.52 19.32
N SER A 131 0.61 -8.35 19.89
CA SER A 131 -0.55 -7.56 19.49
C SER A 131 -0.39 -6.96 18.09
N GLN A 132 0.81 -6.47 17.75
CA GLN A 132 1.13 -5.96 16.42
C GLN A 132 1.08 -7.10 15.38
N SER A 133 1.71 -8.24 15.67
CA SER A 133 1.66 -9.41 14.80
C SER A 133 0.23 -9.93 14.59
N ALA A 134 -0.65 -9.91 15.60
CA ALA A 134 -2.04 -10.31 15.44
C ALA A 134 -2.82 -9.35 14.51
N VAL A 135 -2.63 -8.04 14.66
CA VAL A 135 -3.26 -7.02 13.81
C VAL A 135 -2.79 -7.16 12.36
N GLU A 136 -1.49 -7.40 12.14
CA GLU A 136 -0.93 -7.64 10.80
C GLU A 136 -1.52 -8.90 10.16
N ILE A 137 -1.64 -10.00 10.91
CA ILE A 137 -2.23 -11.25 10.41
C ILE A 137 -3.71 -11.06 10.04
N ASP A 138 -4.48 -10.35 10.86
CA ASP A 138 -5.90 -10.12 10.57
C ASP A 138 -6.08 -9.21 9.34
N ALA A 139 -5.24 -8.17 9.19
CA ALA A 139 -5.24 -7.34 7.98
C ALA A 139 -4.86 -8.14 6.71
N GLU A 140 -3.87 -9.04 6.80
CA GLU A 140 -3.51 -9.94 5.70
C GLU A 140 -4.65 -10.90 5.34
N ARG A 141 -5.40 -11.39 6.34
CA ARG A 141 -6.57 -12.26 6.10
C ARG A 141 -7.67 -11.52 5.36
N ASP A 142 -8.00 -10.30 5.77
CA ASP A 142 -9.01 -9.48 5.10
C ASP A 142 -8.63 -9.20 3.64
N ILE A 143 -7.36 -8.89 3.38
CA ILE A 143 -6.84 -8.69 2.02
C ILE A 143 -6.95 -9.97 1.19
N ASN A 144 -6.58 -11.13 1.77
CA ASN A 144 -6.66 -12.41 1.07
C ASN A 144 -8.10 -12.82 0.77
N GLU A 145 -9.04 -12.55 1.67
CA GLU A 145 -10.48 -12.78 1.44
C GLU A 145 -10.98 -11.91 0.29
N GLN A 146 -10.63 -10.61 0.27
CA GLN A 146 -10.98 -9.71 -0.82
C GLN A 146 -10.41 -10.20 -2.16
N LEU A 147 -9.11 -10.54 -2.21
CA LEU A 147 -8.48 -11.05 -3.43
C LEU A 147 -9.13 -12.35 -3.93
N THR A 148 -9.55 -13.22 -3.00
CA THR A 148 -10.25 -14.46 -3.36
C THR A 148 -11.61 -14.16 -4.02
N ASN A 149 -12.36 -13.20 -3.46
CA ASN A 149 -13.64 -12.78 -4.04
C ASN A 149 -13.46 -12.12 -5.40
N ASP A 150 -12.45 -11.27 -5.57
CA ASP A 150 -12.15 -10.61 -6.83
C ASP A 150 -11.75 -11.64 -7.91
N LEU A 151 -10.94 -12.64 -7.55
CA LEU A 151 -10.57 -13.74 -8.45
C LEU A 151 -11.80 -14.53 -8.90
N LEU A 152 -12.70 -14.88 -7.99
CA LEU A 152 -13.95 -15.56 -8.34
C LEU A 152 -14.80 -14.73 -9.30
N SER A 153 -14.92 -13.43 -9.06
CA SER A 153 -15.64 -12.51 -9.97
C SER A 153 -15.04 -12.54 -11.37
N VAL A 154 -13.72 -12.35 -11.48
CA VAL A 154 -13.01 -12.36 -12.77
C VAL A 154 -13.13 -13.71 -13.48
N GLU A 155 -13.10 -14.82 -12.75
CA GLU A 155 -13.31 -16.15 -13.32
C GLU A 155 -14.71 -16.32 -13.90
N THR A 156 -15.74 -15.84 -13.19
CA THR A 156 -17.12 -15.88 -13.71
C THR A 156 -17.27 -15.03 -14.97
N GLU A 157 -16.74 -13.80 -14.98
CA GLU A 157 -16.77 -12.93 -16.17
C GLU A 157 -16.03 -13.54 -17.36
N ARG A 158 -14.87 -14.16 -17.12
CA ARG A 158 -14.11 -14.85 -18.17
C ARG A 158 -14.91 -15.98 -18.80
N ASP A 159 -15.63 -16.73 -17.99
CA ASP A 159 -16.38 -17.90 -18.46
C ASP A 159 -17.65 -17.46 -19.21
N ASP A 160 -18.31 -16.38 -18.77
CA ASP A 160 -19.41 -15.74 -19.50
C ASP A 160 -18.96 -15.20 -20.86
N LEU A 161 -17.83 -14.47 -20.91
CA LEU A 161 -17.28 -13.94 -22.16
C LEU A 161 -16.88 -15.07 -23.13
N LYS A 162 -16.35 -16.18 -22.62
CA LYS A 162 -16.06 -17.36 -23.47
C LYS A 162 -17.33 -17.95 -24.07
N ALA A 163 -18.41 -18.02 -23.29
CA ALA A 163 -19.70 -18.49 -23.79
C ALA A 163 -20.26 -17.54 -24.86
N GLU A 164 -20.16 -16.22 -24.65
CA GLU A 164 -20.57 -15.22 -25.64
C GLU A 164 -19.77 -15.33 -26.94
N ILE A 165 -18.44 -15.45 -26.86
CA ILE A 165 -17.56 -15.63 -28.02
C ILE A 165 -17.93 -16.91 -28.79
N ALA A 166 -18.21 -18.01 -28.09
CA ALA A 166 -18.65 -19.25 -28.73
C ALA A 166 -20.00 -19.06 -29.47
N GLY A 167 -20.95 -18.36 -28.86
CA GLY A 167 -22.22 -18.01 -29.48
C GLY A 167 -22.05 -17.13 -30.72
N LEU A 168 -21.27 -16.05 -30.62
CA LEU A 168 -20.99 -15.16 -31.75
C LEU A 168 -20.28 -15.87 -32.90
N LYS A 169 -19.34 -16.76 -32.59
CA LYS A 169 -18.62 -17.53 -33.60
C LYS A 169 -19.57 -18.45 -34.39
N THR A 170 -20.44 -19.18 -33.68
CA THR A 170 -21.44 -20.03 -34.35
C THR A 170 -22.44 -19.22 -35.17
N GLY A 171 -22.87 -18.05 -34.65
CA GLY A 171 -23.70 -17.10 -35.41
C GLY A 171 -23.01 -16.58 -36.68
N TYR A 172 -21.72 -16.26 -36.60
CA TYR A 172 -20.93 -15.80 -37.74
C TYR A 172 -20.75 -16.89 -38.80
N GLU A 173 -20.45 -18.12 -38.39
CA GLU A 173 -20.34 -19.28 -39.29
C GLU A 173 -21.67 -19.55 -40.02
N ALA A 174 -22.81 -19.45 -39.32
CA ALA A 174 -24.13 -19.57 -39.94
C ALA A 174 -24.42 -18.44 -40.95
N TYR A 175 -24.05 -17.21 -40.61
CA TYR A 175 -24.17 -16.05 -41.51
C TYR A 175 -23.30 -16.19 -42.77
N GLU A 176 -22.05 -16.64 -42.63
CA GLU A 176 -21.17 -16.92 -43.77
C GLU A 176 -21.74 -18.02 -44.67
N ALA A 177 -22.27 -19.10 -44.09
CA ALA A 177 -22.92 -20.16 -44.84
C ALA A 177 -24.14 -19.64 -45.63
N GLN A 178 -24.99 -18.82 -45.02
CA GLN A 178 -26.13 -18.20 -45.70
C GLN A 178 -25.68 -17.28 -46.84
N ASN A 179 -24.65 -16.47 -46.62
CA ASN A 179 -24.08 -15.61 -47.67
C ASN A 179 -23.51 -16.42 -48.84
N ALA A 180 -22.88 -17.57 -48.57
CA ALA A 180 -22.38 -18.45 -49.62
C ALA A 180 -23.53 -18.99 -50.49
N VAL A 181 -24.65 -19.38 -49.87
CA VAL A 181 -25.87 -19.82 -50.57
C VAL A 181 -26.45 -18.68 -51.42
N LEU A 182 -26.66 -17.50 -50.84
CA LEU A 182 -27.20 -16.34 -51.56
C LEU A 182 -26.33 -15.94 -52.76
N ARG A 183 -25.00 -15.99 -52.61
CA ARG A 183 -24.08 -15.76 -53.74
C ARG A 183 -24.27 -16.80 -54.85
N GLY A 184 -24.48 -18.06 -54.49
CA GLY A 184 -24.79 -19.12 -55.44
C GLY A 184 -26.12 -18.89 -56.17
N GLU A 185 -27.17 -18.50 -55.45
CA GLU A 185 -28.47 -18.18 -56.02
C GLU A 185 -28.42 -16.98 -56.97
N VAL A 186 -27.75 -15.90 -56.57
CA VAL A 186 -27.55 -14.71 -57.43
C VAL A 186 -26.82 -15.09 -58.72
N GLU A 187 -25.80 -15.95 -58.64
CA GLU A 187 -25.07 -16.42 -59.81
C GLU A 187 -25.93 -17.30 -60.72
N ALA A 188 -26.78 -18.17 -60.14
CA ALA A 188 -27.74 -18.98 -60.90
C ALA A 188 -28.77 -18.10 -61.61
N LEU A 189 -29.37 -17.14 -60.89
CA LEU A 189 -30.32 -16.18 -61.45
C LEU A 189 -29.69 -15.33 -62.54
N ARG A 190 -28.41 -14.94 -62.38
CA ARG A 190 -27.67 -14.22 -63.41
C ARG A 190 -27.52 -15.06 -64.68
N LYS A 191 -27.17 -16.33 -64.56
CA LYS A 191 -27.07 -17.25 -65.71
C LYS A 191 -28.41 -17.48 -66.39
N ASP A 192 -29.48 -17.62 -65.62
CA ASP A 192 -30.83 -17.76 -66.16
C ASP A 192 -31.26 -16.47 -66.89
N ALA A 193 -31.04 -15.30 -66.29
CA ALA A 193 -31.30 -14.01 -66.92
C ALA A 193 -30.48 -13.83 -68.21
N GLU A 194 -29.20 -14.21 -68.21
CA GLU A 194 -28.35 -14.23 -69.42
C GLU A 194 -28.89 -15.21 -70.47
N ARG A 195 -29.36 -16.40 -70.07
CA ARG A 195 -29.99 -17.38 -70.97
C ARG A 195 -31.27 -16.87 -71.60
N TYR A 196 -32.05 -16.02 -70.93
CA TYR A 196 -33.26 -15.42 -71.52
C TYR A 196 -33.01 -14.07 -72.21
N ARG A 197 -31.78 -13.55 -72.17
CA ARG A 197 -31.42 -12.26 -72.78
C ARG A 197 -31.62 -12.21 -74.29
N TRP A 198 -31.54 -13.36 -74.99
CA TRP A 198 -31.82 -13.44 -76.43
C TRP A 198 -33.27 -13.10 -76.80
N ILE A 199 -34.22 -13.27 -75.88
CA ILE A 199 -35.63 -12.91 -76.09
C ILE A 199 -35.77 -11.38 -76.27
N ARG A 200 -34.89 -10.60 -75.63
CA ARG A 200 -34.88 -9.13 -75.75
C ARG A 200 -34.26 -8.62 -77.07
N VAL A 201 -33.63 -9.49 -77.87
CA VAL A 201 -33.11 -9.12 -79.18
C VAL A 201 -34.27 -9.11 -80.19
N LYS A 202 -34.77 -7.90 -80.51
CA LYS A 202 -35.97 -7.69 -81.37
C LYS A 202 -35.97 -8.51 -82.67
N GLN A 203 -34.80 -8.74 -83.28
CA GLN A 203 -34.71 -9.47 -84.55
C GLN A 203 -35.05 -10.96 -84.46
N THR A 204 -34.78 -11.64 -83.33
CA THR A 204 -35.13 -13.07 -83.13
C THR A 204 -36.55 -13.26 -82.62
N PHE A 205 -37.07 -12.30 -81.86
CA PHE A 205 -38.41 -12.36 -81.27
C PHE A 205 -39.53 -12.09 -82.30
N ILE A 206 -39.32 -11.14 -83.24
CA ILE A 206 -40.30 -10.79 -84.28
C ILE A 206 -40.62 -11.99 -85.20
N TRP A 207 -39.65 -12.84 -85.50
CA TRP A 207 -39.86 -14.02 -86.35
C TRP A 207 -40.64 -15.15 -85.67
N LEU A 208 -40.50 -15.32 -84.36
CA LEU A 208 -41.14 -16.41 -83.61
C LEU A 208 -42.61 -16.11 -83.27
N ILE A 209 -42.98 -14.83 -83.17
CA ILE A 209 -44.31 -14.38 -82.71
C ILE A 209 -45.27 -14.10 -83.85
N GLN A 210 -44.78 -13.83 -85.06
CA GLN A 210 -45.62 -13.67 -86.25
C GLN A 210 -46.50 -14.90 -86.56
N ASP A 211 -46.11 -16.08 -86.08
CA ASP A 211 -46.87 -17.33 -86.22
C ASP A 211 -47.85 -17.58 -85.05
N TRP A 212 -47.66 -16.95 -83.89
CA TRP A 212 -48.43 -17.23 -82.66
C TRP A 212 -49.41 -16.12 -82.27
N PHE A 213 -49.28 -14.90 -82.80
CA PHE A 213 -50.18 -13.78 -82.49
C PHE A 213 -50.76 -13.13 -83.75
N PRO A 214 -52.11 -13.00 -83.87
CA PRO A 214 -52.74 -12.33 -84.99
C PRO A 214 -52.42 -10.84 -85.04
N LYS A 215 -52.29 -10.32 -86.26
CA LYS A 215 -51.54 -9.13 -86.71
C LYS A 215 -51.93 -7.74 -86.13
N GLU A 216 -52.77 -7.63 -85.12
CA GLU A 216 -53.39 -6.34 -84.77
C GLU A 216 -52.84 -5.59 -83.55
N ASN A 217 -51.92 -6.15 -82.75
CA ASN A 217 -51.35 -5.41 -81.61
C ASN A 217 -49.90 -4.99 -81.88
N SER A 218 -49.67 -3.68 -81.94
CA SER A 218 -48.33 -3.10 -81.99
C SER A 218 -47.61 -3.36 -80.66
N LEU A 219 -46.66 -4.29 -80.65
CA LEU A 219 -45.74 -4.56 -79.52
C LEU A 219 -44.81 -3.36 -79.30
N THR A 220 -45.30 -2.32 -78.63
CA THR A 220 -44.52 -1.11 -78.33
C THR A 220 -43.79 -1.17 -76.99
N ASP A 221 -44.16 -2.09 -76.08
CA ASP A 221 -43.45 -2.28 -74.81
C ASP A 221 -43.42 -3.76 -74.37
N VAL A 222 -42.47 -4.50 -74.96
CA VAL A 222 -42.27 -5.94 -74.73
C VAL A 222 -41.87 -6.23 -73.28
N ASP A 223 -41.13 -5.33 -72.63
CA ASP A 223 -40.67 -5.53 -71.25
C ASP A 223 -41.87 -5.42 -70.28
N ALA A 224 -42.79 -4.47 -70.47
CA ALA A 224 -44.01 -4.34 -69.66
C ALA A 224 -44.96 -5.55 -69.79
N GLU A 225 -45.10 -6.13 -70.99
CA GLU A 225 -45.92 -7.33 -71.19
C GLU A 225 -45.30 -8.58 -70.55
N ILE A 226 -43.98 -8.75 -70.64
CA ILE A 226 -43.25 -9.85 -69.97
C ILE A 226 -43.36 -9.72 -68.45
N ASP A 227 -43.13 -8.53 -67.90
CA ASP A 227 -43.22 -8.29 -66.45
C ASP A 227 -44.65 -8.53 -65.92
N THR A 228 -45.68 -8.15 -66.70
CA THR A 228 -47.09 -8.42 -66.36
C THR A 228 -47.42 -9.92 -66.39
N ALA A 229 -46.85 -10.67 -67.33
CA ALA A 229 -47.02 -12.11 -67.43
C ALA A 229 -46.29 -12.86 -66.30
N MET A 230 -45.07 -12.43 -65.96
CA MET A 230 -44.26 -13.04 -64.90
C MET A 230 -44.75 -12.68 -63.48
N GLY A 231 -45.29 -11.49 -63.27
CA GLY A 231 -45.84 -11.06 -61.97
C GLY A 231 -47.11 -11.79 -61.51
N LYS A 232 -47.73 -12.62 -62.38
CA LYS A 232 -48.88 -13.48 -62.00
C LYS A 232 -48.46 -14.86 -61.46
N GLY A 233 -47.17 -15.16 -61.48
CA GLY A 233 -46.61 -16.46 -61.10
C GLY A 233 -45.95 -16.47 -59.73
N GLU A 234 -46.58 -15.96 -58.67
CA GLU A 234 -46.15 -16.28 -57.30
C GLU A 234 -47.28 -16.13 -56.28
N ARG A 235 -47.79 -17.27 -55.79
CA ARG A 235 -47.96 -17.62 -54.35
C ARG A 235 -48.80 -18.89 -54.20
N SER A 236 -48.13 -20.02 -54.00
CA SER A 236 -48.60 -21.14 -53.17
C SER A 236 -47.39 -21.65 -52.39
#